data_AF-A0A9E2I1B2-F1
#
_entry.id   AF-A0A9E2I1B2-F1
#
_cell.length_a   1.000
_cell.length_b   1.000
_cell.length_c   1.000
_cell.angle_alpha   90.00
_cell.angle_beta   90.00
_cell.angle_gamma   90.00
#
_symmetry.space_group_name_H-M   'P 1'
#
loop_
_entity.id
_entity.type
_entity.pdbx_description
1 polymer ?
#
loop_
_entity_poly.entity_id
_entity_poly.type
_entity_poly.pdbx_seq_one_letter_code
_entity_poly.pdbx_strand_id
1 'polypeptide(L)'
;GLFNNLMKNSYIGCTMAFKRSVLERALPFPKDTPMHDWWIGLVAELFGTTYFCSQKLTAYRRHESNASASAGKSPYTFMQKILLRYVMAKNLALRWLLS
;
A
#
# COMPACT_ATOMS: atom_id res chain seq x y z
N GLY A 1 -4.37 5.93 8.22
CA GLY A 1 -5.72 5.42 8.50
C GLY A 1 -6.30 4.84 7.22
N LEU A 2 -7.09 3.76 7.33
CA LEU A 2 -7.49 2.89 6.22
C LEU A 2 -8.05 3.63 4.99
N PHE A 3 -9.06 4.47 5.19
CA PHE A 3 -9.69 5.21 4.08
C PHE A 3 -8.71 6.16 3.38
N ASN A 4 -7.89 6.88 4.16
CA ASN A 4 -6.90 7.81 3.61
C ASN A 4 -5.85 7.06 2.77
N ASN A 5 -5.38 5.91 3.25
CA ASN A 5 -4.40 5.10 2.52
C ASN A 5 -5.00 4.36 1.33
N LEU A 6 -6.29 4.03 1.35
CA LEU A 6 -7.01 3.52 0.17
C LEU A 6 -7.20 4.62 -0.89
N MET A 7 -7.35 5.87 -0.48
CA MET A 7 -7.46 6.98 -1.43
C MET A 7 -6.10 7.48 -1.92
N LYS A 8 -5.10 7.51 -1.05
CA LYS A 8 -3.73 7.96 -1.34
C LYS A 8 -2.74 7.11 -0.55
N ASN A 9 -2.14 6.14 -1.22
CA ASN A 9 -1.16 5.26 -0.62
C ASN A 9 0.02 6.06 -0.05
N SER A 10 0.23 5.97 1.26
CA SER A 10 1.40 6.55 1.95
C SER A 10 2.46 5.50 2.29
N TYR A 11 2.19 4.22 2.02
CA TYR A 11 3.12 3.13 2.26
C TYR A 11 4.11 3.01 1.10
N ILE A 12 5.40 3.00 1.45
CA ILE A 12 6.51 2.77 0.55
C ILE A 12 7.30 1.60 1.14
N GLY A 13 7.45 0.52 0.39
CA GLY A 13 8.01 -0.74 0.91
C GLY A 13 9.36 -0.58 1.66
N CYS A 14 10.26 0.28 1.18
CA CYS A 14 11.56 0.50 1.83
C CYS A 14 11.49 1.24 3.18
N THR A 15 10.34 1.82 3.52
CA THR A 15 10.10 2.53 4.80
C THR A 15 9.08 1.81 5.68
N MET A 16 8.86 0.51 5.44
CA MET A 16 7.93 -0.30 6.22
C MET A 16 8.67 -1.32 7.10
N ALA A 17 8.21 -1.44 8.34
CA ALA A 17 8.53 -2.55 9.22
C ALA A 17 7.23 -3.09 9.81
N PHE A 18 7.07 -4.41 9.84
CA PHE A 18 5.87 -5.05 10.35
C PHE A 18 6.21 -6.42 10.96
N LYS A 19 5.37 -6.88 11.89
CA LYS A 19 5.51 -8.20 12.50
C LYS A 19 5.14 -9.30 11.51
N ARG A 20 5.75 -10.49 11.67
CA ARG A 20 5.44 -11.67 10.85
C ARG A 20 3.94 -12.01 10.86
N SER A 21 3.22 -11.78 11.95
CA SER A 21 1.77 -12.03 12.05
C SER A 21 0.94 -11.25 11.02
N VAL A 22 1.43 -10.12 10.50
CA VAL A 22 0.76 -9.40 9.40
C VAL A 22 0.72 -10.26 8.13
N LEU A 23 1.74 -11.07 7.90
CA LEU A 23 1.81 -11.95 6.72
C LEU A 23 0.79 -13.09 6.79
N GLU A 24 0.41 -13.54 7.99
CA GLU A 24 -0.62 -14.57 8.16
C GLU A 24 -1.97 -14.12 7.59
N ARG A 25 -2.25 -12.82 7.61
CA ARG A 25 -3.45 -12.21 7.02
C ARG A 25 -3.22 -11.69 5.60
N ALA A 26 -2.01 -11.23 5.29
CA ALA A 26 -1.70 -10.64 3.99
C ALA A 26 -1.51 -11.67 2.87
N LEU A 27 -1.13 -12.91 3.21
CA LEU A 27 -0.86 -13.97 2.25
C LEU A 27 -2.07 -14.90 2.00
N PRO A 28 -2.13 -15.57 0.84
CA PRO A 28 -1.37 -15.25 -0.38
C PRO A 28 -1.76 -13.86 -0.92
N PHE A 29 -0.85 -13.19 -1.62
CA PHE A 29 -1.18 -11.90 -2.25
C PHE A 29 -2.27 -12.08 -3.31
N PRO A 30 -3.26 -11.18 -3.40
CA PRO A 30 -4.18 -11.15 -4.52
C PRO A 30 -3.41 -10.98 -5.84
N LYS A 31 -3.78 -11.74 -6.87
CA LYS A 31 -3.07 -11.75 -8.17
C LYS A 31 -3.13 -10.41 -8.90
N ASP A 32 -4.16 -9.62 -8.63
CA ASP A 32 -4.43 -8.31 -9.23
C ASP A 32 -3.97 -7.13 -8.34
N THR A 33 -3.23 -7.39 -7.26
CA THR A 33 -2.71 -6.32 -6.39
C THR A 33 -1.67 -5.47 -7.13
N PRO A 34 -1.89 -4.15 -7.29
CA PRO A 34 -0.96 -3.28 -8.02
C PRO A 34 0.36 -3.04 -7.29
N MET A 35 0.33 -3.01 -5.95
CA MET A 35 1.50 -2.76 -5.13
C MET A 35 1.40 -3.54 -3.82
N HIS A 36 2.39 -4.38 -3.52
CA HIS A 36 2.37 -5.24 -2.33
C HIS A 36 2.52 -4.44 -1.03
N ASP A 37 3.30 -3.37 -1.03
CA ASP A 37 3.44 -2.46 0.12
C ASP A 37 2.11 -1.80 0.49
N TRP A 38 1.35 -1.35 -0.52
CA TRP A 38 0.01 -0.81 -0.33
C TRP A 38 -0.92 -1.85 0.28
N TRP A 39 -0.90 -3.08 -0.23
CA TRP A 39 -1.71 -4.19 0.30
C TRP A 39 -1.37 -4.52 1.75
N ILE A 40 -0.09 -4.70 2.06
CA ILE A 40 0.37 -5.01 3.42
C ILE A 40 -0.03 -3.89 4.38
N GLY A 41 0.12 -2.62 3.96
CA GLY A 41 -0.28 -1.47 4.74
C GLY A 41 -1.78 -1.48 5.07
N LEU A 42 -2.65 -1.70 4.08
CA LEU A 42 -4.09 -1.77 4.29
C LEU A 42 -4.53 -2.96 5.14
N VAL A 43 -3.91 -4.13 4.96
CA VAL A 43 -4.16 -5.31 5.81
C VAL A 43 -3.77 -5.02 7.26
N ALA A 44 -2.62 -4.38 7.48
CA ALA A 44 -2.18 -3.99 8.81
C ALA A 44 -3.12 -2.94 9.46
N GLU A 45 -3.67 -2.01 8.67
CA GLU A 45 -4.66 -1.04 9.15
C GLU A 45 -6.03 -1.65 9.45
N LEU A 46 -6.39 -2.75 8.78
CA LEU A 46 -7.68 -3.41 8.97
C LEU A 46 -7.67 -4.38 10.16
N PHE A 47 -6.61 -5.17 10.33
CA PHE A 47 -6.55 -6.25 11.31
C PHE A 47 -5.62 -5.98 12.50
N GLY A 48 -5.00 -4.79 12.55
CA GLY A 48 -4.02 -4.47 13.57
C GLY A 48 -3.90 -2.98 13.83
N THR A 49 -2.74 -2.59 14.36
CA THR A 49 -2.40 -1.20 14.63
C THR A 49 -1.22 -0.77 13.78
N THR A 50 -1.27 0.47 13.31
CA THR A 50 -0.20 1.08 12.54
C THR A 50 0.31 2.33 13.25
N TYR A 51 1.61 2.57 13.13
CA TYR A 51 2.28 3.72 13.72
C TYR A 51 3.17 4.36 12.66
N PHE A 52 3.06 5.68 12.53
CA PHE A 52 3.93 6.44 11.65
C PHE A 52 5.11 7.01 12.44
N CYS A 53 6.33 6.58 12.12
CA CYS A 53 7.53 7.14 12.70
C CYS A 53 7.87 8.47 12.00
N SER A 54 7.78 9.58 12.72
CA SER A 54 8.10 10.92 12.20
C SER A 54 9.61 11.15 12.01
N GLN A 55 10.45 10.28 12.55
CA GLN A 55 11.90 10.37 12.42
C GLN A 55 12.34 10.02 10.99
N LYS A 56 13.16 10.89 10.39
CA LYS A 56 13.74 10.65 9.06
C LYS A 56 14.92 9.68 9.19
N LEU A 57 14.69 8.41 8.89
CA LEU A 57 15.69 7.34 9.03
C LEU A 57 16.36 6.94 7.70
N THR A 58 15.86 7.46 6.57
CA THR A 58 16.33 7.09 5.24
C THR A 58 16.62 8.34 4.41
N ALA A 59 17.83 8.41 3.83
CA ALA A 59 18.18 9.43 2.85
C ALA A 59 17.74 8.97 1.45
N TYR A 60 16.63 9.50 0.95
CA TYR A 60 16.13 9.15 -0.39
C TYR A 60 16.74 10.06 -1.46
N ARG A 61 17.68 9.53 -2.26
CA ARG A 61 18.26 10.23 -3.41
C ARG A 61 17.37 10.05 -4.64
N ARG A 62 17.05 11.15 -5.30
CA ARG A 62 16.13 11.16 -6.45
C ARG A 62 16.89 11.46 -7.72
N HIS A 63 16.75 10.59 -8.71
CA HIS A 63 17.30 10.77 -10.05
C HIS A 63 16.15 10.76 -11.07
N GLU A 64 16.36 11.39 -12.23
CA GLU A 64 15.36 11.43 -13.31
C GLU A 64 15.05 10.03 -13.85
N SER A 65 16.00 9.10 -13.74
CA SER A 65 15.86 7.70 -14.13
C SER A 65 15.22 6.81 -13.06
N ASN A 66 14.67 7.36 -11.97
CA ASN A 66 14.02 6.54 -10.95
C ASN A 66 12.77 5.85 -11.54
N ALA A 67 12.68 4.54 -11.31
CA ALA A 67 11.53 3.73 -11.76
C ALA A 67 10.18 4.19 -11.18
N SER A 68 10.22 4.90 -10.04
CA SER A 68 9.04 5.48 -9.40
C SER A 68 8.99 7.01 -9.61
N ALA A 69 7.92 7.47 -10.25
CA ALA A 69 7.64 8.90 -10.44
C ALA A 69 7.15 9.56 -9.15
N SER A 70 7.98 9.60 -8.10
CA SER A 70 7.58 10.11 -6.77
C SER A 70 7.25 11.61 -6.72
N ALA A 71 7.51 12.40 -7.77
CA ALA A 71 7.01 13.79 -7.89
C ALA A 71 6.56 14.18 -9.31
N GLY A 72 6.41 13.22 -10.22
CA GLY A 72 5.81 13.46 -11.52
C GLY A 72 4.29 13.34 -11.46
N LYS A 73 3.60 13.78 -12.51
CA LYS A 73 2.20 13.37 -12.70
C LYS A 73 2.17 11.84 -12.80
N SER A 74 1.26 11.22 -12.06
CA SER A 74 1.06 9.77 -12.12
C SER A 74 0.82 9.35 -13.58
N PRO A 75 1.51 8.31 -14.08
CA PRO A 75 1.35 7.84 -15.46
C PRO A 75 -0.03 7.21 -15.69
N TYR A 76 -0.77 6.94 -14.62
CA TYR A 76 -2.10 6.35 -14.69
C TYR A 76 -3.16 7.38 -15.06
N THR A 77 -4.05 7.00 -15.97
CA THR A 77 -5.28 7.74 -16.29
C THR A 77 -6.20 7.80 -15.08
N PHE A 78 -7.19 8.69 -15.14
CA PHE A 78 -8.20 8.79 -14.08
C PHE A 78 -8.97 7.47 -13.88
N MET A 79 -9.35 6.80 -14.97
CA MET A 79 -10.05 5.50 -14.89
C MET A 79 -9.17 4.41 -14.30
N GLN A 80 -7.88 4.36 -14.68
CA GLN A 80 -6.94 3.42 -14.08
C GLN A 80 -6.81 3.66 -12.57
N LYS A 81 -6.72 4.91 -12.14
CA LYS A 81 -6.67 5.26 -10.70
C LYS A 81 -7.91 4.77 -9.95
N ILE A 82 -9.11 4.90 -10.53
CA ILE A 82 -10.34 4.37 -9.93
C ILE A 82 -10.29 2.84 -9.87
N LEU A 83 -9.92 2.19 -10.98
CA LEU A 83 -9.83 0.74 -11.05
C LEU A 83 -8.87 0.16 -10.01
N LEU A 84 -7.69 0.78 -9.84
CA LEU A 84 -6.72 0.37 -8.82
C LEU A 84 -7.32 0.41 -7.40
N ARG A 85 -8.06 1.49 -7.07
CA ARG A 85 -8.71 1.63 -5.76
C ARG A 85 -9.83 0.61 -5.58
N TYR A 86 -10.63 0.38 -6.63
CA TYR A 86 -11.67 -0.63 -6.63
C TYR A 86 -11.10 -2.03 -6.39
N VAL A 87 -10.03 -2.40 -7.09
CA VAL A 87 -9.35 -3.70 -6.91
C VAL A 87 -8.87 -3.87 -5.48
N MET A 88 -8.20 -2.84 -4.91
CA MET A 88 -7.74 -2.88 -3.52
C MET A 88 -8.91 -3.01 -2.53
N ALA A 89 -9.98 -2.23 -2.72
CA ALA A 89 -11.15 -2.27 -1.85
C ALA A 89 -11.87 -3.63 -1.92
N LYS A 90 -12.09 -4.16 -3.12
CA LYS A 90 -12.67 -5.48 -3.37
C LYS A 90 -11.85 -6.58 -2.68
N ASN A 91 -10.54 -6.59 -2.89
CA ASN A 91 -9.66 -7.61 -2.30
C ASN A 91 -9.60 -7.50 -0.77
N LEU A 92 -9.63 -6.29 -0.24
CA LEU A 92 -9.64 -6.06 1.20
C LEU A 92 -10.96 -6.54 1.83
N ALA A 93 -12.10 -6.26 1.19
CA ALA A 93 -13.41 -6.76 1.62
C ALA A 93 -13.49 -8.29 1.55
N LEU A 94 -13.01 -8.90 0.46
CA LEU A 94 -12.92 -10.36 0.34
C LEU A 94 -12.04 -10.96 1.45
N ARG A 95 -10.89 -10.34 1.75
CA ARG A 95 -10.02 -10.81 2.82
C ARG A 95 -10.69 -10.73 4.18
N TRP A 96 -11.43 -9.66 4.44
CA TRP A 96 -12.19 -9.48 5.68
C TRP A 96 -13.28 -10.54 5.86
N LEU A 97 -14.02 -10.86 4.79
CA LEU A 97 -15.07 -11.87 4.82
C LEU A 97 -14.56 -13.31 5.01
N LEU A 98 -13.33 -13.59 4.57
CA LEU A 98 -12.69 -14.90 4.67
C LEU A 98 -11.86 -15.09 5.96
N SER A 99 -11.79 -14.07 6.83
CA SER A 99 -10.93 -13.99 8.01
C SER A 99 -11.62 -14.35 9.32
#